data_AF-X1NKW4-F1
#
_entry.id   AF-X1NKW4-F1
#
_cell.length_a   1.000
_cell.length_b   1.000
_cell.length_c   1.000
_cell.angle_alpha   90.00
_cell.angle_beta   90.00
_cell.angle_gamma   90.00
#
_symmetry.space_group_name_H-M   'P 1'
#
loop_
_entity.id
_entity.type
_entity.pdbx_description
1 polymer ?
#
loop_
_entity_poly.entity_id
_entity_poly.type
_entity_poly.pdbx_seq_one_letter_code
_entity_poly.pdbx_strand_id
1 'polypeptide(L)'
;MAIVPKPAEIIKGVITVYGTSLGDYRENVADWITSCLEAGGLPMFRTRYAGLRWDGDRVLVVCYAKADEVPGGFLEDVPRGDLELMERGVGDFRPLLEKYGTPSQRGVLASYRP
;
A
#
# COMPACT_ATOMS: atom_id res chain seq x y z
N MET A 1 -23.40 -30.40 -3.61
CA MET A 1 -22.79 -29.58 -2.54
C MET A 1 -21.78 -28.68 -3.22
N ALA A 2 -22.02 -27.37 -3.29
CA ALA A 2 -21.05 -26.46 -3.92
C ALA A 2 -19.83 -26.33 -2.99
N ILE A 3 -18.64 -26.57 -3.52
CA ILE A 3 -17.39 -26.33 -2.79
C ILE A 3 -17.25 -24.81 -2.74
N VAL A 4 -17.50 -24.22 -1.57
CA VAL A 4 -17.16 -22.81 -1.34
C VAL A 4 -15.65 -22.75 -1.20
N PRO A 5 -14.93 -22.05 -2.10
CA PRO A 5 -13.47 -21.95 -2.02
C PRO A 5 -13.08 -21.32 -0.69
N LYS A 6 -11.96 -21.77 -0.13
CA LYS A 6 -11.47 -21.19 1.12
C LYS A 6 -11.18 -19.70 0.88
N PRO A 7 -11.42 -18.81 1.86
CA PRO A 7 -11.16 -17.40 1.67
C PRO A 7 -9.73 -17.05 1.20
N ALA A 8 -8.73 -17.84 1.59
CA ALA A 8 -7.35 -17.72 1.09
C ALA A 8 -7.23 -17.98 -0.43
N GLU A 9 -8.01 -18.92 -0.98
CA GLU A 9 -8.01 -19.22 -2.41
C GLU A 9 -8.64 -18.08 -3.23
N ILE A 10 -9.69 -17.44 -2.67
CA ILE A 10 -10.31 -16.26 -3.27
C ILE A 10 -9.31 -15.09 -3.32
N ILE A 11 -8.62 -14.84 -2.21
CA ILE A 11 -7.59 -13.80 -2.10
C ILE A 11 -6.51 -14.04 -3.15
N LYS A 12 -5.96 -15.25 -3.20
CA LYS A 12 -4.94 -15.65 -4.18
C LYS A 12 -5.41 -15.37 -5.62
N GLY A 13 -6.66 -15.69 -5.94
CA GLY A 13 -7.24 -15.39 -7.26
C GLY A 13 -7.25 -13.89 -7.58
N VAL A 14 -7.65 -13.04 -6.63
CA VAL A 14 -7.65 -11.57 -6.81
C VAL A 14 -6.25 -11.04 -7.06
N ILE A 15 -5.26 -11.50 -6.31
CA ILE A 15 -3.85 -11.13 -6.50
C ILE A 15 -3.37 -11.57 -7.87
N THR A 16 -3.64 -12.79 -8.30
CA THR A 16 -3.16 -13.28 -9.59
C THR A 16 -3.75 -12.49 -10.76
N VAL A 17 -4.98 -11.97 -10.62
CA VAL A 17 -5.67 -11.22 -11.68
C VAL A 17 -5.32 -9.72 -11.67
N TYR A 18 -5.13 -9.12 -10.49
CA TYR A 18 -5.01 -7.67 -10.33
C TYR A 18 -3.72 -7.21 -9.64
N GLY A 19 -2.89 -8.14 -9.18
CA GLY A 19 -1.78 -7.87 -8.26
C GLY A 19 -0.45 -7.69 -8.96
N THR A 20 -0.24 -6.54 -9.58
CA THR A 20 1.10 -6.09 -9.97
C THR A 20 1.96 -6.01 -8.72
N SER A 21 3.07 -6.74 -8.68
CA SER A 21 4.09 -6.54 -7.64
C SER A 21 4.85 -5.25 -7.92
N LEU A 22 5.01 -4.42 -6.90
CA LEU A 22 5.83 -3.20 -6.90
C LEU A 22 7.19 -3.44 -6.25
N GLY A 23 7.51 -4.69 -5.87
CA GLY A 23 8.78 -5.09 -5.27
C GLY A 23 8.82 -4.96 -3.75
N ASP A 24 10.05 -4.96 -3.21
CA ASP A 24 10.33 -4.89 -1.77
C ASP A 24 9.79 -3.60 -1.16
N TYR A 25 9.10 -3.75 -0.02
CA TYR A 25 8.47 -2.64 0.69
C TYR A 25 9.46 -1.55 1.11
N ARG A 26 10.62 -1.92 1.68
CA ARG A 26 11.58 -0.95 2.24
C ARG A 26 12.24 -0.13 1.15
N GLU A 27 12.42 -0.71 -0.02
CA GLU A 27 13.00 -0.05 -1.18
C GLU A 27 12.01 0.87 -1.89
N ASN A 28 10.71 0.51 -1.94
CA ASN A 28 9.76 1.15 -2.85
C ASN A 28 8.67 1.99 -2.17
N VAL A 29 8.41 1.83 -0.86
CA VAL A 29 7.28 2.51 -0.20
C VAL A 29 7.39 4.03 -0.23
N ALA A 30 8.59 4.58 0.00
CA ALA A 30 8.79 6.03 0.06
C ALA A 30 8.62 6.69 -1.32
N ASP A 31 9.18 6.06 -2.35
CA ASP A 31 9.07 6.51 -3.74
C ASP A 31 7.61 6.50 -4.17
N TRP A 32 6.89 5.40 -3.92
CA TRP A 32 5.48 5.29 -4.28
C TRP A 32 4.59 6.31 -3.56
N ILE A 33 4.78 6.51 -2.24
CA ILE A 33 4.08 7.55 -1.48
C ILE A 33 4.34 8.93 -2.10
N THR A 34 5.59 9.23 -2.41
CA THR A 34 6.01 10.52 -2.95
C THR A 34 5.35 10.77 -4.31
N SER A 35 5.41 9.81 -5.23
CA SER A 35 4.77 9.91 -6.54
C SER A 35 3.27 10.16 -6.42
N CYS A 36 2.59 9.46 -5.51
CA CYS A 36 1.16 9.66 -5.30
C CYS A 36 0.83 11.07 -4.77
N LEU A 37 1.61 11.58 -3.82
CA LEU A 37 1.40 12.93 -3.27
C LEU A 37 1.72 14.03 -4.30
N GLU A 38 2.80 13.88 -5.08
CA GLU A 38 3.20 14.83 -6.11
C GLU A 38 2.19 14.90 -7.27
N ALA A 39 1.57 13.77 -7.62
CA ALA A 39 0.45 13.73 -8.56
C ALA A 39 -0.82 14.44 -8.02
N GLY A 40 -0.85 14.82 -6.73
CA GLY A 40 -2.01 15.38 -6.06
C GLY A 40 -3.02 14.33 -5.60
N GLY A 41 -2.59 13.07 -5.48
CA GLY A 41 -3.40 11.97 -4.97
C GLY A 41 -3.30 11.79 -3.46
N LEU A 42 -4.01 10.78 -2.96
CA LEU A 42 -3.95 10.37 -1.55
C LEU A 42 -3.48 8.91 -1.44
N PRO A 43 -2.29 8.66 -0.84
CA PRO A 43 -1.78 7.31 -0.62
C PRO A 43 -2.71 6.53 0.32
N MET A 44 -3.11 5.32 -0.08
CA MET A 44 -3.92 4.42 0.73
C MET A 44 -3.30 3.02 0.80
N PHE A 45 -3.22 2.47 2.00
CA PHE A 45 -2.73 1.13 2.26
C PHE A 45 -3.89 0.20 2.61
N ARG A 46 -4.00 -0.91 1.86
CA ARG A 46 -4.99 -1.96 2.09
C ARG A 46 -4.24 -3.19 2.57
N THR A 47 -4.28 -3.44 3.86
CA THR A 47 -3.65 -4.62 4.49
C THR A 47 -4.53 -5.87 4.44
N ARG A 48 -5.82 -5.71 4.07
CA ARG A 48 -6.82 -6.77 4.09
C ARG A 48 -7.76 -6.73 2.89
N TYR A 49 -8.31 -7.89 2.57
CA TYR A 49 -9.43 -8.07 1.65
C TYR A 49 -10.45 -9.02 2.27
N ALA A 50 -11.73 -8.65 2.23
CA ALA A 50 -12.82 -9.39 2.87
C ALA A 50 -12.52 -9.74 4.36
N GLY A 51 -11.87 -8.83 5.10
CA GLY A 51 -11.52 -9.01 6.51
C GLY A 51 -10.23 -9.80 6.79
N LEU A 52 -9.62 -10.38 5.77
CA LEU A 52 -8.43 -11.23 5.88
C LEU A 52 -7.20 -10.50 5.38
N ARG A 53 -6.06 -10.73 6.04
CA ARG A 53 -4.77 -10.20 5.57
C ARG A 53 -4.34 -10.91 4.29
N TRP A 54 -3.57 -10.19 3.48
CA TRP A 54 -2.92 -10.77 2.32
C TRP A 54 -1.86 -11.80 2.75
N ASP A 55 -1.70 -12.87 1.98
CA ASP A 55 -0.60 -13.82 2.18
C ASP A 55 0.76 -13.16 1.91
N GLY A 56 1.81 -13.60 2.61
CA GLY A 56 3.20 -13.19 2.36
C GLY A 56 3.56 -11.80 2.88
N ASP A 57 2.93 -11.35 3.97
CA ASP A 57 3.21 -10.06 4.62
C ASP A 57 3.28 -8.88 3.64
N ARG A 58 2.34 -8.82 2.69
CA ARG A 58 2.26 -7.75 1.70
C ARG A 58 1.14 -6.76 1.99
N VAL A 59 1.22 -5.60 1.35
CA VAL A 59 0.18 -4.57 1.39
C VAL A 59 -0.18 -4.13 -0.04
N LEU A 60 -1.47 -4.00 -0.31
CA LEU A 60 -1.95 -3.39 -1.55
C LEU A 60 -1.96 -1.87 -1.37
N VAL A 61 -1.21 -1.17 -2.21
CA VAL A 61 -1.18 0.29 -2.24
C VAL A 61 -2.04 0.82 -3.38
N VAL A 62 -2.78 1.89 -3.12
CA VAL A 62 -3.67 2.53 -4.11
C VAL A 62 -3.54 4.05 -3.99
N CYS A 63 -3.29 4.74 -5.10
CA CYS A 63 -3.28 6.20 -5.13
C CYS A 63 -4.69 6.71 -5.43
N TYR A 64 -5.37 7.28 -4.43
CA TYR A 64 -6.71 7.83 -4.61
C TYR A 64 -6.68 9.12 -5.42
N ALA A 65 -7.72 9.34 -6.22
CA ALA A 65 -7.86 10.42 -7.20
C ALA A 65 -6.88 10.40 -8.39
N LYS A 66 -5.82 9.58 -8.34
CA LYS A 66 -4.71 9.56 -9.30
C LYS A 66 -4.22 8.15 -9.65
N ALA A 67 -5.12 7.16 -9.63
CA ALA A 67 -4.78 5.76 -9.88
C ALA A 67 -4.39 5.46 -11.34
N ASP A 68 -4.82 6.32 -12.27
CA ASP A 68 -4.47 6.30 -13.69
C ASP A 68 -3.07 6.86 -13.96
N GLU A 69 -2.60 7.78 -13.12
CA GLU A 69 -1.26 8.40 -13.19
C GLU A 69 -0.23 7.61 -12.36
N VAL A 70 -0.62 7.18 -11.16
CA VAL A 70 0.23 6.43 -10.21
C VAL A 70 -0.41 5.07 -9.96
N PRO A 71 0.00 4.01 -10.69
CA PRO A 71 -0.60 2.70 -10.55
C PRO A 71 -0.37 2.14 -9.14
N GLY A 72 -1.43 1.50 -8.62
CA GLY A 72 -1.36 0.71 -7.39
C GLY A 72 -0.77 -0.68 -7.63
N GLY A 73 -0.51 -1.39 -6.55
CA GLY A 73 0.03 -2.75 -6.60
C GLY A 73 0.40 -3.27 -5.22
N PHE A 74 1.08 -4.41 -5.18
CA PHE A 74 1.53 -5.02 -3.93
C PHE A 74 2.97 -4.65 -3.62
N LEU A 75 3.20 -4.10 -2.43
CA LEU A 75 4.52 -4.06 -1.82
C LEU A 75 4.71 -5.30 -0.95
N GLU A 76 5.84 -5.97 -1.11
CA GLU A 76 6.17 -7.27 -0.50
C GLU A 76 7.06 -7.11 0.74
N ASP A 77 7.14 -8.15 1.57
CA ASP A 77 8.02 -8.21 2.75
C ASP A 77 7.84 -7.05 3.75
N VAL A 78 6.59 -6.65 3.97
CA VAL A 78 6.24 -5.54 4.86
C VAL A 78 6.50 -5.94 6.32
N PRO A 79 7.31 -5.19 7.08
CA PRO A 79 7.52 -5.47 8.49
C PRO A 79 6.20 -5.45 9.26
N ARG A 80 6.02 -6.42 10.16
CA ARG A 80 4.78 -6.56 10.96
C ARG A 80 4.37 -5.26 11.66
N GLY A 81 5.32 -4.53 12.23
CA GLY A 81 5.04 -3.26 12.90
C GLY A 81 4.46 -2.19 11.98
N ASP A 82 4.83 -2.20 10.69
CA ASP A 82 4.32 -1.26 9.70
C ASP A 82 2.94 -1.68 9.19
N LEU A 83 2.66 -2.98 9.05
CA LEU A 83 1.30 -3.48 8.78
C LEU A 83 0.34 -3.08 9.91
N GLU A 84 0.78 -3.21 11.17
CA GLU A 84 -0.01 -2.80 12.34
C GLU A 84 -0.19 -1.28 12.41
N LEU A 85 0.79 -0.50 11.95
CA LEU A 85 0.67 0.95 11.84
C LEU A 85 -0.40 1.33 10.81
N MET A 86 -0.38 0.73 9.61
CA MET A 86 -1.36 0.96 8.54
C MET A 86 -2.79 0.56 8.96
N GLU A 87 -2.92 -0.47 9.82
CA GLU A 87 -4.23 -0.89 10.34
C GLU A 87 -4.84 0.08 11.37
N ARG A 88 -4.05 0.97 11.99
CA ARG A 88 -4.50 1.80 13.12
C ARG A 88 -5.24 3.08 12.72
N GLY A 89 -5.09 3.61 11.51
CA GLY A 89 -5.82 4.83 11.17
C GLY A 89 -5.40 5.55 9.89
N VAL A 90 -5.96 6.75 9.75
CA VAL A 90 -5.83 7.63 8.58
C VAL A 90 -4.49 8.38 8.61
N GLY A 91 -3.86 8.54 7.45
CA GLY A 91 -2.60 9.29 7.32
C GLY A 91 -1.36 8.50 7.71
N ASP A 92 -1.47 7.17 7.67
CA ASP A 92 -0.38 6.20 7.84
C ASP A 92 0.82 6.46 6.92
N PHE A 93 0.62 7.07 5.75
CA PHE A 93 1.73 7.45 4.87
C PHE A 93 2.72 8.45 5.50
N ARG A 94 2.31 9.29 6.46
CA ARG A 94 3.19 10.29 7.10
C ARG A 94 4.33 9.63 7.90
N PRO A 95 4.05 8.80 8.92
CA PRO A 95 5.11 8.11 9.67
C PRO A 95 5.93 7.15 8.79
N LEU A 96 5.34 6.59 7.74
CA LEU A 96 6.07 5.75 6.79
C LEU A 96 7.09 6.56 5.99
N LEU A 97 6.69 7.73 5.49
CA LEU A 97 7.62 8.61 4.77
C LEU A 97 8.67 9.23 5.69
N GLU A 98 8.33 9.48 6.96
CA GLU A 98 9.32 9.87 7.97
C GLU A 98 10.40 8.79 8.16
N LYS A 99 9.98 7.53 8.24
CA LYS A 99 10.84 6.36 8.49
C LYS A 99 11.67 5.94 7.28
N TYR A 100 11.09 5.92 6.09
CA TYR A 100 11.70 5.37 4.88
C TYR A 100 12.13 6.42 3.85
N GLY A 101 11.61 7.63 3.92
CA GLY A 101 11.92 8.69 2.96
C GLY A 101 13.30 9.33 3.17
N THR A 102 13.83 9.88 2.09
CA THR A 102 14.96 10.81 2.10
C THR A 102 14.52 12.21 2.59
N PRO A 103 15.46 13.12 2.91
CA PRO A 103 15.11 14.49 3.30
C PRO A 103 14.24 15.25 2.28
N SER A 104 14.47 15.04 0.98
CA SER A 104 13.67 15.67 -0.08
C SER A 104 12.24 15.14 -0.10
N GLN A 105 12.07 13.82 0.00
CA GLN A 105 10.76 13.17 0.02
C GLN A 105 9.92 13.58 1.22
N ARG A 106 10.53 13.68 2.41
CA ARG A 106 9.85 14.22 3.59
C ARG A 106 9.39 15.67 3.40
N GLY A 107 10.09 16.45 2.58
CA GLY A 107 9.71 17.81 2.21
C GLY A 107 8.35 17.90 1.51
N VAL A 108 7.92 16.84 0.81
CA VAL A 108 6.63 16.77 0.12
C VAL A 108 5.45 16.80 1.09
N LEU A 109 5.64 16.37 2.35
CA LEU A 109 4.59 16.47 3.38
C LEU A 109 4.24 17.92 3.73
N ALA A 110 5.18 18.85 3.55
CA ALA A 110 4.95 20.27 3.85
C ALA A 110 4.15 20.98 2.75
N SER A 111 4.27 20.52 1.50
CA SER A 111 3.50 21.04 0.37
C SER A 111 2.12 20.39 0.25
N TYR A 112 1.94 19.18 0.79
CA TYR A 112 0.68 18.47 0.75
C TYR A 112 -0.36 19.06 1.73
N ARG A 113 -1.44 19.64 1.18
CA ARG A 113 -2.66 20.02 1.91
C ARG A 113 -3.83 19.14 1.44
N PRO A 114 -4.48 18.38 2.33
CA PRO A 114 -5.68 17.61 2.00
C PRO A 114 -6.89 18.50 1.73
#